data_AF-A0A2V5V383-F1
#
_entry.id   AF-A0A2V5V383-F1
#
_cell.length_a   1.000
_cell.length_b   1.000
_cell.length_c   1.000
_cell.angle_alpha   90.00
_cell.angle_beta   90.00
_cell.angle_gamma   90.00
#
_symmetry.space_group_name_H-M   'P 1'
#
loop_
_entity.id
_entity.type
_entity.pdbx_description
1 polymer ?
#
loop_
_entity_poly.entity_id
_entity_poly.type
_entity_poly.pdbx_seq_one_letter_code
_entity_poly.pdbx_strand_id
1 'polypeptide(L)' 'MSNKIVTTERTEFTETRKGLNELTEIVIGCAIEVHRALGPGLLESTYEMCLCRELSLRNIPFERVLCG' A
#
# COMPACT_ATOMS: atom_id res chain seq x y z
N MET A 1 -28.85 30.54 -25.39
CA MET A 1 -29.54 29.53 -24.56
C MET A 1 -28.74 28.23 -24.60
N SER A 2 -28.33 27.78 -23.42
CA SER A 2 -27.82 26.45 -23.07
C SER A 2 -26.47 25.98 -23.63
N ASN A 3 -25.44 26.20 -22.81
CA ASN A 3 -24.28 25.31 -22.66
C ASN A 3 -24.74 23.90 -22.25
N LYS A 4 -24.09 22.85 -22.78
CA LYS A 4 -23.55 21.74 -21.94
C LYS A 4 -22.32 21.10 -22.60
N ILE A 5 -21.15 21.62 -22.21
CA ILE A 5 -19.97 20.87 -21.75
C ILE A 5 -19.89 19.40 -22.20
N VAL A 6 -19.06 19.16 -23.22
CA VAL A 6 -18.34 17.90 -23.38
C VAL A 6 -17.04 18.07 -22.61
N THR A 7 -17.07 17.84 -21.30
CA THR A 7 -15.86 17.81 -20.48
C THR A 7 -15.08 16.53 -20.78
N THR A 8 -13.85 16.73 -21.25
CA THR A 8 -12.73 15.79 -21.21
C THR A 8 -12.56 15.21 -19.80
N GLU A 9 -13.10 14.02 -19.50
CA GLU A 9 -12.95 13.37 -18.16
C GLU A 9 -13.01 11.83 -18.21
N ARG A 10 -12.23 11.14 -19.08
CA ARG A 10 -12.25 9.66 -19.09
C ARG A 10 -10.93 8.90 -19.13
N THR A 11 -9.79 9.56 -19.33
CA THR A 11 -8.49 8.87 -19.42
C THR A 11 -7.66 8.90 -18.13
N GLU A 12 -7.90 9.86 -17.22
CA GLU A 12 -7.08 10.05 -16.01
C GLU A 12 -7.46 9.16 -14.81
N PHE A 13 -8.68 8.60 -14.82
CA PHE A 13 -9.21 7.83 -13.70
C PHE A 13 -8.74 6.36 -13.69
N THR A 14 -8.27 5.85 -14.83
CA THR A 14 -7.78 4.47 -14.97
C THR A 14 -6.35 4.28 -14.50
N GLU A 15 -5.49 5.27 -14.73
CA GLU A 15 -4.06 5.20 -14.40
C GLU A 15 -3.82 5.32 -12.89
N THR A 16 -4.53 6.23 -12.22
CA THR A 16 -4.49 6.37 -10.76
C THR A 16 -4.90 5.08 -10.04
N ARG A 17 -5.98 4.42 -10.50
CA ARG A 17 -6.44 3.15 -9.92
C ARG A 17 -5.46 2.01 -10.16
N LYS A 18 -4.79 2.00 -11.32
CA LYS A 18 -3.78 0.99 -11.62
C LYS A 18 -2.58 1.11 -10.68
N GLY A 19 -2.06 2.32 -10.46
CA GLY A 19 -0.96 2.55 -9.52
C GLY A 19 -1.31 2.21 -8.07
N LEU A 20 -2.56 2.47 -7.65
CA LEU A 20 -3.04 2.06 -6.32
C LEU A 20 -3.10 0.54 -6.14
N ASN A 21 -3.53 -0.19 -7.18
CA ASN A 21 -3.54 -1.65 -7.15
C ASN A 21 -2.12 -2.21 -7.05
N GLU A 22 -1.19 -1.69 -7.85
CA GLU A 22 0.21 -2.10 -7.82
C GLU A 22 0.85 -1.85 -6.44
N LEU A 23 0.63 -0.67 -5.85
CA LEU A 23 1.12 -0.38 -4.50
C LEU A 23 0.51 -1.34 -3.46
N THR A 24 -0.80 -1.59 -3.56
CA THR A 24 -1.51 -2.49 -2.65
C THR A 24 -0.97 -3.92 -2.74
N GLU A 25 -0.74 -4.43 -3.95
CA GLU A 25 -0.16 -5.75 -4.18
C GLU A 25 1.23 -5.87 -3.54
N ILE A 26 2.07 -4.84 -3.65
CA ILE A 26 3.40 -4.84 -3.04
C ILE A 26 3.30 -4.85 -1.51
N VAL A 27 2.46 -4.01 -0.91
CA VAL A 27 2.28 -3.95 0.55
C VAL A 27 1.75 -5.28 1.10
N ILE A 28 0.77 -5.89 0.44
CA ILE A 28 0.25 -7.21 0.81
C ILE A 28 1.35 -8.27 0.68
N GLY A 29 2.14 -8.24 -0.40
CA GLY A 29 3.29 -9.12 -0.58
C GLY A 29 4.29 -9.03 0.56
N CYS A 30 4.64 -7.82 1.00
CA CYS A 30 5.51 -7.61 2.17
C CYS A 30 4.93 -8.25 3.44
N ALA A 31 3.64 -8.03 3.72
CA ALA A 31 2.99 -8.59 4.90
C ALA A 31 2.97 -10.14 4.87
N ILE A 32 2.77 -10.73 3.69
CA ILE A 32 2.83 -12.18 3.51
C ILE A 32 4.24 -12.71 3.79
N GLU A 33 5.28 -12.06 3.26
CA GLU A 33 6.66 -12.50 3.50
C GLU A 33 7.05 -12.39 4.99
N VAL A 34 6.63 -11.32 5.67
CA VAL A 34 6.78 -11.21 7.14
C VAL A 34 6.08 -12.37 7.84
N HIS A 35 4.82 -12.65 7.51
CA HIS A 35 4.05 -13.73 8.14
C HIS A 35 4.67 -15.11 7.87
N ARG A 36 5.18 -15.35 6.66
CA ARG A 36 5.86 -16.60 6.28
C ARG A 36 7.17 -16.80 7.02
N ALA A 37 7.94 -15.73 7.24
CA ALA A 37 9.20 -15.78 7.95
C ALA A 37 9.02 -15.95 9.47
N LEU A 38 8.04 -15.26 10.05
CA LEU A 38 7.83 -15.20 11.50
C LEU A 38 6.92 -16.31 12.03
N GLY A 39 5.87 -16.68 11.28
CA GLY A 39 4.80 -17.55 11.75
C GLY A 39 3.83 -16.86 12.73
N PRO A 40 2.70 -17.53 13.04
CA PRO A 40 1.67 -16.98 13.94
C PRO A 40 2.13 -16.95 15.41
N GLY A 41 1.51 -16.09 16.22
CA GLY A 41 1.66 -16.09 17.69
C GLY A 41 2.70 -15.13 18.27
N LEU A 42 3.23 -14.20 17.45
CA LEU A 42 4.14 -13.15 17.88
C LEU A 42 3.43 -11.83 18.15
N LEU A 43 4.11 -10.93 18.86
CA LEU A 43 3.62 -9.60 19.20
C LEU A 43 3.40 -8.76 17.95
N GLU A 44 2.37 -7.91 17.98
CA GLU A 44 2.07 -6.94 16.92
C GLU A 44 3.27 -6.03 16.63
N SER A 45 3.98 -5.59 17.67
CA SER A 45 5.21 -4.77 17.54
C SER A 45 6.32 -5.47 16.75
N THR A 46 6.38 -6.80 16.78
CA THR A 46 7.35 -7.58 16.00
C THR A 46 6.93 -7.61 14.53
N TYR A 47 5.65 -7.86 14.25
CA TYR A 47 5.08 -7.79 12.91
C TYR A 47 5.27 -6.41 12.28
N GLU A 48 4.98 -5.36 13.03
CA GLU A 48 5.16 -3.96 12.64
C GLU A 48 6.62 -3.68 12.26
N MET A 49 7.58 -4.00 13.14
CA MET A 49 9.01 -3.78 12.86
C MET A 49 9.49 -4.53 11.60
N CYS A 50 9.07 -5.79 11.43
CA CYS A 50 9.42 -6.57 10.26
C CYS A 50 8.77 -6.02 8.99
N LEU A 51 7.52 -5.56 9.06
CA LEU A 51 6.85 -4.94 7.92
C LEU A 51 7.51 -3.61 7.53
N CYS A 52 7.83 -2.76 8.50
CA CYS A 52 8.62 -1.54 8.27
C CYS A 52 9.92 -1.86 7.54
N ARG A 53 10.62 -2.93 7.94
CA ARG A 53 11.86 -3.36 7.27
C ARG A 53 11.61 -3.79 5.82
N GLU A 54 10.59 -4.59 5.54
CA GLU A 54 10.25 -5.02 4.18
C GLU A 54 9.86 -3.84 3.27
N LEU A 55 9.13 -2.86 3.80
CA LEU A 55 8.77 -1.64 3.08
C LEU A 55 10.00 -0.77 2.81
N SER A 56 10.91 -0.63 3.77
CA SER A 56 12.18 0.08 3.58
C SER A 56 13.04 -0.55 2.48
N LEU A 57 13.13 -1.89 2.44
CA LEU A 57 13.90 -2.61 1.41
C LEU A 57 13.38 -2.35 -0.01
N ARG A 58 12.09 -2.04 -0.15
CA ARG A 58 11.43 -1.71 -1.43
C ARG A 58 11.31 -0.20 -1.68
N ASN A 59 11.93 0.62 -0.82
CA ASN A 59 11.86 2.08 -0.88
C ASN A 59 10.42 2.63 -0.86
N ILE A 60 9.52 1.97 -0.14
CA ILE A 60 8.13 2.41 0.02
C ILE A 60 8.09 3.35 1.22
N PRO A 61 7.60 4.59 1.05
CA PRO A 61 7.44 5.50 2.17
C PRO A 61 6.33 4.98 3.09
N PHE A 62 6.59 4.99 4.40
CA PHE A 62 5.61 4.62 5.42
C PHE A 62 5.81 5.48 6.67
N GLU A 63 4.74 5.59 7.45
CA GLU A 63 4.77 6.15 8.79
C GLU A 63 4.55 5.03 9.80
N ARG A 64 5.35 5.03 10.86
CA ARG A 64 5.24 4.06 11.93
C ARG A 64 4.30 4.61 13.01
N VAL A 65 3.18 3.94 13.24
CA VAL A 65 2.25 4.31 14.31
C VAL A 65 2.62 3.53 15.56
N LEU A 66 3.25 4.21 16.53
CA LEU A 66 3.71 3.60 17.78
C LEU A 66 2.54 2.89 18.49
N CYS A 67 2.71 1.60 18.81
CA CYS A 67 1.95 0.94 19.87
C CYS A 67 2.36 1.58 21.20
N GLY A 68 1.45 2.35 21.80
CA GLY A 68 1.55 2.80 23.19
C GLY A 68 1.24 1.68 24.18
#